data_AF-A0A533RVX6-F1
#
_entry.id   AF-A0A533RVX6-F1
#
_cell.length_a   1.000
_cell.length_b   1.000
_cell.length_c   1.000
_cell.angle_alpha   90.00
_cell.angle_beta   90.00
_cell.angle_gamma   90.00
#
_symmetry.space_group_name_H-M   'P 1'
#
loop_
_entity.id
_entity.type
_entity.pdbx_description
1 polymer ?
#
loop_
_entity_poly.entity_id
_entity_poly.type
_entity_poly.pdbx_seq_one_letter_code
_entity_poly.pdbx_strand_id
1 'polypeptide(L)'
;MPTNVEMLEILRKVSDPELGRNIVELNMVRDLKISREGVVEFTLALTIPGCPMKAQMERDARMALMSLPGVKDVKITFGAMSEDERKKVLGGAQPALPKLNQFNKVKKVIAVMSGKGGVGKSSVSAMLATALMHNHRKVGILDADITGPS
;
A
#
# COMPACT_ATOMS: atom_id res chain seq x y z
N MET A 1 -34.33 0.90 -4.81
CA MET A 1 -32.96 1.25 -5.24
C MET A 1 -32.14 1.40 -3.97
N PRO A 2 -30.94 0.79 -3.90
CA PRO A 2 -30.10 0.90 -2.72
C PRO A 2 -29.67 2.35 -2.53
N THR A 3 -29.62 2.78 -1.27
CA THR A 3 -29.15 4.11 -0.90
C THR A 3 -27.62 4.18 -0.93
N ASN A 4 -27.06 5.39 -1.05
CA ASN A 4 -25.60 5.58 -0.99
C ASN A 4 -25.00 5.05 0.33
N VAL A 5 -25.75 5.12 1.43
CA VAL A 5 -25.32 4.61 2.74
C VAL A 5 -25.21 3.09 2.72
N GLU A 6 -26.21 2.39 2.17
CA GLU A 6 -26.18 0.92 2.04
C GLU A 6 -25.05 0.43 1.13
N MET A 7 -24.80 1.15 0.03
CA MET A 7 -23.68 0.83 -0.87
C MET A 7 -22.32 1.05 -0.19
N LEU A 8 -22.16 2.10 0.61
CA LEU A 8 -20.93 2.30 1.38
C LEU A 8 -20.75 1.21 2.44
N GLU A 9 -21.80 0.82 3.16
CA GLU A 9 -21.77 -0.28 4.13
C GLU A 9 -21.41 -1.63 3.49
N ILE A 10 -21.89 -1.94 2.30
CA ILE A 10 -21.50 -3.19 1.62
C ILE A 10 -20.05 -3.13 1.14
N LEU A 11 -19.62 -1.99 0.60
CA LEU A 11 -18.25 -1.76 0.15
C LEU A 11 -17.26 -1.78 1.31
N ARG A 12 -17.72 -1.52 2.55
CA ARG A 12 -16.89 -1.68 3.75
C ARG A 12 -16.38 -3.12 3.96
N LYS A 13 -17.04 -4.12 3.39
CA LYS A 13 -16.58 -5.53 3.50
C LYS A 13 -15.38 -5.80 2.58
N VAL A 14 -15.14 -4.95 1.60
CA VAL A 14 -14.02 -5.08 0.66
C VAL A 14 -12.79 -4.46 1.29
N SER A 15 -11.74 -5.26 1.42
CA SER A 15 -10.47 -4.85 2.01
C SER A 15 -9.39 -4.75 0.94
N ASP A 16 -8.50 -3.79 1.10
CA ASP A 16 -7.25 -3.72 0.35
C ASP A 16 -6.30 -4.80 0.89
N PRO A 17 -5.89 -5.79 0.09
CA PRO A 17 -5.03 -6.89 0.52
C PRO A 17 -3.59 -6.46 0.82
N GLU A 18 -3.12 -5.32 0.33
CA GLU A 18 -1.78 -4.79 0.65
C GLU A 18 -1.78 -4.07 2.00
N LEU A 19 -2.86 -3.35 2.31
CA LEU A 19 -2.96 -2.52 3.52
C LEU A 19 -3.74 -3.17 4.67
N GLY A 20 -4.45 -4.26 4.42
CA GLY A 20 -5.29 -4.94 5.41
C GLY A 20 -6.41 -4.04 5.95
N ARG A 21 -6.79 -3.01 5.20
CA ARG A 21 -7.75 -1.98 5.58
C ARG A 21 -8.85 -1.85 4.54
N ASN A 22 -9.98 -1.33 4.98
CA ASN A 22 -11.19 -1.22 4.19
C ASN A 22 -11.11 -0.10 3.13
N ILE A 23 -11.56 -0.37 1.90
CA ILE A 23 -11.52 0.60 0.79
C ILE A 23 -12.28 1.91 1.06
N VAL A 24 -13.31 1.88 1.90
CA VAL A 24 -14.09 3.07 2.31
C VAL A 24 -13.32 3.89 3.35
N GLU A 25 -12.69 3.24 4.32
CA GLU A 25 -11.86 3.91 5.34
C GLU A 25 -10.61 4.53 4.73
N LEU A 26 -10.07 3.87 3.71
CA LEU A 26 -8.93 4.36 2.93
C LEU A 26 -9.31 5.49 1.96
N ASN A 27 -10.58 5.91 1.93
CA ASN A 27 -11.11 6.94 1.03
C ASN A 27 -10.80 6.65 -0.46
N MET A 28 -10.81 5.36 -0.82
CA MET A 28 -10.53 4.89 -2.18
C MET A 28 -11.76 4.97 -3.08
N VAL A 29 -12.96 4.95 -2.52
CA VAL A 29 -14.22 5.04 -3.27
C VAL A 29 -14.59 6.50 -3.50
N ARG A 30 -14.65 6.93 -4.77
CA ARG A 30 -15.02 8.30 -5.17
C ARG A 30 -16.18 8.29 -6.14
N ASP A 31 -16.93 9.39 -6.14
CA ASP A 31 -18.00 9.66 -7.12
C ASP A 31 -19.04 8.54 -7.24
N LEU A 32 -19.35 7.86 -6.13
CA LEU A 32 -20.32 6.77 -6.09
C LEU A 32 -21.71 7.28 -6.51
N LYS A 33 -22.21 6.77 -7.63
CA LYS A 33 -23.52 7.11 -8.21
C LYS A 33 -24.26 5.85 -8.62
N ILE A 34 -25.58 5.90 -8.56
CA ILE A 34 -26.45 4.84 -9.08
C ILE A 34 -27.39 5.41 -10.14
N SER A 35 -27.43 4.76 -11.30
CA SER A 35 -28.35 5.05 -12.40
C SER A 35 -29.77 4.60 -12.06
N ARG A 36 -30.77 5.24 -12.67
CA ARG A 36 -32.18 4.79 -12.60
C ARG A 36 -32.40 3.38 -13.15
N GLU A 37 -31.47 2.88 -13.93
CA GLU A 37 -31.50 1.52 -14.50
C GLU A 37 -30.91 0.47 -13.55
N GLY A 38 -30.33 0.89 -12.41
CA GLY A 38 -29.68 0.01 -11.43
C GLY A 38 -28.19 -0.21 -11.69
N VAL A 39 -27.53 0.64 -12.49
CA VAL A 39 -26.08 0.55 -12.73
C VAL A 39 -25.35 1.42 -11.70
N VAL A 40 -24.41 0.83 -10.96
CA VAL A 40 -23.57 1.55 -9.99
C VAL A 40 -22.26 1.95 -10.67
N GLU A 41 -21.92 3.24 -10.62
CA GLU A 41 -20.68 3.77 -11.16
C GLU A 41 -19.87 4.45 -10.05
N PHE A 42 -18.59 4.12 -9.94
CA PHE A 42 -17.68 4.80 -9.01
C PHE A 42 -16.23 4.72 -9.49
N THR A 43 -15.41 5.59 -8.93
CA THR A 43 -13.97 5.59 -9.15
C THR A 43 -13.26 4.94 -7.96
N LEU A 44 -12.45 3.93 -8.22
CA LEU A 44 -11.56 3.30 -7.23
C LEU A 44 -10.16 3.90 -7.35
N ALA A 45 -9.80 4.75 -6.39
CA ALA A 45 -8.50 5.40 -6.32
C ALA A 45 -7.44 4.46 -5.72
N LEU A 46 -6.52 3.99 -6.55
CA LEU A 46 -5.44 3.09 -6.17
C LEU A 46 -4.26 3.84 -5.57
N THR A 47 -3.57 3.22 -4.62
CA THR A 47 -2.34 3.74 -4.00
C THR A 47 -1.16 3.76 -4.97
N ILE A 48 -1.14 2.87 -5.97
CA ILE A 48 -0.07 2.74 -6.96
C ILE A 48 -0.68 2.44 -8.36
N PRO A 49 -0.23 3.12 -9.44
CA PRO A 49 -0.79 2.96 -10.80
C PRO A 49 -0.73 1.54 -11.40
N GLY A 50 0.06 0.63 -10.80
CA GLY A 50 0.33 -0.71 -11.33
C GLY A 50 -0.04 -1.86 -10.39
N CYS A 51 -0.87 -1.63 -9.37
CA CYS A 51 -1.19 -2.68 -8.40
C CYS A 51 -1.88 -3.87 -9.10
N PRO A 52 -1.29 -5.09 -9.10
CA PRO A 52 -1.88 -6.27 -9.73
C PRO A 52 -3.17 -6.70 -9.02
N MET A 53 -3.35 -6.28 -7.77
CA MET A 53 -4.52 -6.59 -6.94
C MET A 53 -5.77 -5.78 -7.33
N LYS A 54 -5.67 -4.82 -8.27
CA LYS A 54 -6.83 -4.04 -8.75
C LYS A 54 -7.97 -4.92 -9.27
N ALA A 55 -7.64 -6.03 -9.93
CA ALA A 55 -8.62 -6.97 -10.48
C ALA A 55 -9.33 -7.76 -9.37
N GLN A 56 -8.67 -7.99 -8.25
CA GLN A 56 -9.29 -8.64 -7.09
C GLN A 56 -10.27 -7.70 -6.41
N MET A 57 -9.85 -6.46 -6.10
CA MET A 57 -10.72 -5.45 -5.49
C MET A 57 -11.94 -5.15 -6.37
N GLU A 58 -11.77 -5.11 -7.70
CA GLU A 58 -12.88 -4.96 -8.65
C GLU A 58 -13.89 -6.11 -8.54
N ARG A 59 -13.40 -7.36 -8.53
CA ARG A 59 -14.28 -8.54 -8.38
C ARG A 59 -15.02 -8.51 -7.04
N ASP A 60 -14.33 -8.22 -5.96
CA ASP A 60 -14.89 -8.23 -4.61
C ASP A 60 -15.91 -7.10 -4.44
N ALA A 61 -15.61 -5.89 -4.93
CA ALA A 61 -16.53 -4.76 -4.94
C ALA A 61 -17.76 -5.01 -5.82
N ARG A 62 -17.57 -5.60 -7.01
CA ARG A 62 -18.68 -5.98 -7.89
C ARG A 62 -19.57 -7.02 -7.24
N MET A 63 -18.99 -8.05 -6.62
CA MET A 63 -19.74 -9.10 -5.94
C MET A 63 -20.52 -8.55 -4.74
N ALA A 64 -19.90 -7.67 -3.95
CA ALA A 64 -20.55 -7.01 -2.82
C ALA A 64 -21.74 -6.15 -3.29
N LEU A 65 -21.56 -5.29 -4.29
CA LEU A 65 -22.62 -4.41 -4.79
C LEU A 65 -23.74 -5.17 -5.51
N MET A 66 -23.42 -6.22 -6.26
CA MET A 66 -24.43 -7.07 -6.93
C MET A 66 -25.34 -7.82 -5.96
N SER A 67 -24.93 -7.98 -4.69
CA SER A 67 -25.80 -8.56 -3.65
C SER A 67 -26.95 -7.63 -3.23
N LEU A 68 -26.88 -6.33 -3.56
CA LEU A 68 -27.90 -5.37 -3.20
C LEU A 68 -29.10 -5.43 -4.15
N PRO A 69 -30.34 -5.44 -3.64
CA PRO A 69 -31.54 -5.48 -4.46
C PRO A 69 -31.67 -4.21 -5.31
N GLY A 70 -31.69 -4.38 -6.63
CA GLY A 70 -31.81 -3.30 -7.61
C GLY A 70 -30.51 -2.87 -8.27
N VAL A 71 -29.37 -3.51 -7.95
CA VAL A 71 -28.14 -3.38 -8.73
C VAL A 71 -28.14 -4.41 -9.86
N LYS A 72 -28.00 -3.95 -11.11
CA LYS A 72 -27.93 -4.79 -12.31
C LYS A 72 -26.53 -4.89 -12.87
N ASP A 73 -25.76 -3.81 -12.78
CA ASP A 73 -24.37 -3.78 -13.22
C ASP A 73 -23.54 -2.81 -12.39
N VAL A 74 -22.21 -2.98 -12.43
CA VAL A 74 -21.25 -2.16 -11.69
C VAL A 74 -20.12 -1.79 -12.64
N LYS A 75 -19.91 -0.48 -12.84
CA LYS A 75 -18.78 0.05 -13.59
C LYS A 75 -17.79 0.72 -12.65
N ILE A 76 -16.55 0.23 -12.69
CA ILE A 76 -15.47 0.74 -11.84
C ILE A 76 -14.46 1.44 -12.73
N THR A 77 -14.21 2.73 -12.46
CA THR A 77 -13.13 3.48 -13.09
C THR A 77 -11.93 3.48 -12.15
N PHE A 78 -10.74 3.18 -12.65
CA PHE A 78 -9.54 3.22 -11.81
C PHE A 78 -8.90 4.61 -11.85
N GLY A 79 -8.69 5.19 -10.67
CA GLY A 79 -7.92 6.41 -10.48
C GLY A 79 -6.61 6.13 -9.72
N ALA A 80 -5.76 7.14 -9.64
CA ALA A 80 -4.60 7.14 -8.74
C ALA A 80 -4.84 8.15 -7.61
N MET A 81 -4.44 7.79 -6.39
CA MET A 81 -4.40 8.74 -5.28
C MET A 81 -3.31 9.79 -5.51
N SER A 82 -3.55 11.01 -5.00
CA SER A 82 -2.51 12.05 -4.96
C SER A 82 -1.41 11.70 -3.94
N GLU A 83 -0.25 12.34 -4.03
CA GLU A 83 0.86 12.09 -3.08
C GLU A 83 0.46 12.34 -1.62
N ASP A 84 -0.36 13.36 -1.36
CA ASP A 84 -0.80 13.71 -0.01
C ASP A 84 -1.77 12.69 0.58
N GLU A 85 -2.69 12.18 -0.25
CA GLU A 85 -3.62 11.11 0.15
C GLU A 85 -2.88 9.80 0.38
N ARG A 86 -1.93 9.49 -0.49
CA ARG A 86 -1.06 8.32 -0.36
C ARG A 86 -0.24 8.39 0.93
N LYS A 87 0.26 9.56 1.34
CA LYS A 87 0.94 9.75 2.64
C LYS A 87 0.00 9.55 3.83
N LYS A 88 -1.27 9.96 3.76
CA LYS A 88 -2.23 9.74 4.86
C LYS A 88 -2.59 8.26 5.03
N VAL A 89 -2.80 7.56 3.92
CA VAL A 89 -3.16 6.15 3.90
C VAL A 89 -1.97 5.25 4.25
N LEU A 90 -0.82 5.46 3.62
CA LEU A 90 0.39 4.68 3.88
C LEU A 90 1.12 5.10 5.16
N GLY A 91 0.98 6.35 5.59
CA GLY A 91 1.61 6.88 6.81
C GLY A 91 1.02 6.32 8.10
N GLY A 92 -0.16 5.69 8.04
CA GLY A 92 -0.76 4.98 9.17
C GLY A 92 -0.40 3.48 9.24
N ALA A 93 0.21 2.92 8.20
CA ALA A 93 0.57 1.50 8.09
C ALA A 93 2.09 1.25 8.17
N GLN A 94 2.89 2.30 8.37
CA GLN A 94 4.24 2.12 8.89
C GLN A 94 4.12 1.97 10.40
N PRO A 95 4.69 0.91 11.01
CA PRO A 95 4.93 0.95 12.46
C PRO A 95 5.58 2.30 12.71
N ALA A 96 5.01 3.10 13.61
CA ALA A 96 5.54 4.42 13.92
C ALA A 96 6.99 4.20 14.33
N LEU A 97 7.92 4.44 13.40
CA LEU A 97 9.33 4.34 13.69
C LEU A 97 9.54 5.34 14.84
N PRO A 98 10.19 4.92 15.94
CA PRO A 98 10.41 5.80 17.07
C PRO A 98 10.96 7.11 16.54
N LYS A 99 10.45 8.25 17.05
CA LYS A 99 10.85 9.59 16.59
C LYS A 99 12.36 9.59 16.41
N LEU A 100 12.80 9.59 15.15
CA LEU A 100 14.21 9.49 14.84
C LEU A 100 14.89 10.67 15.50
N ASN A 101 15.91 10.40 16.30
CA ASN A 101 16.72 11.43 16.91
C ASN A 101 17.18 12.41 15.81
N GLN A 102 17.31 13.70 16.12
CA GLN A 102 17.73 14.75 15.16
C GLN A 102 19.05 14.44 14.43
N PHE A 103 19.85 13.52 14.97
CA PHE A 103 21.09 13.01 14.40
C PHE A 103 20.89 11.87 13.37
N ASN A 104 19.72 11.22 13.31
CA ASN A 104 19.41 10.10 12.42
C ASN A 104 18.91 10.58 11.04
N LYS A 105 19.71 11.39 10.35
CA LYS A 105 19.42 11.86 8.98
C LYS A 105 20.06 10.95 7.92
N VAL A 106 19.42 9.82 7.63
CA VAL A 106 19.86 8.88 6.58
C VAL A 106 19.09 9.14 5.27
N LYS A 107 19.81 9.51 4.20
CA LYS A 107 19.18 9.81 2.89
C LYS A 107 18.75 8.56 2.12
N LYS A 108 19.51 7.48 2.23
CA LYS A 108 19.33 6.22 1.50
C LYS A 108 19.75 5.06 2.40
N VAL A 109 18.94 3.98 2.37
CA VAL A 109 19.22 2.73 3.06
C VAL A 109 19.44 1.66 2.00
N ILE A 110 20.54 0.91 2.10
CA ILE A 110 20.86 -0.22 1.22
C ILE A 110 20.92 -1.46 2.09
N ALA A 111 20.04 -2.42 1.83
CA ALA A 111 20.03 -3.69 2.56
C ALA A 111 20.96 -4.70 1.87
N VAL A 112 21.88 -5.29 2.64
CA VAL A 112 22.73 -6.41 2.20
C VAL A 112 22.37 -7.62 3.05
N MET A 113 21.74 -8.62 2.44
CA MET A 113 21.21 -9.79 3.15
C MET A 113 21.77 -11.08 2.54
N SER A 114 21.89 -12.12 3.37
CA SER A 114 22.22 -13.48 2.95
C SER A 114 21.27 -14.47 3.61
N GLY A 115 20.88 -15.52 2.87
CA GLY A 115 20.12 -16.65 3.42
C GLY A 115 20.99 -17.77 4.01
N LYS A 116 22.33 -17.67 3.96
CA LYS A 116 23.28 -18.69 4.44
C LYS A 116 24.53 -18.06 5.08
N GLY A 117 25.12 -18.76 6.05
CA GLY A 117 26.40 -18.36 6.66
C GLY A 117 27.57 -18.44 5.67
N GLY A 118 28.54 -17.54 5.78
CA GLY A 118 29.81 -17.62 5.03
C GLY A 118 29.79 -17.15 3.57
N VAL A 119 28.67 -16.66 3.03
CA VAL A 119 28.60 -16.21 1.62
C VAL A 119 29.24 -14.83 1.35
N GLY A 120 29.80 -14.19 2.38
CA GLY A 120 30.44 -12.88 2.24
C GLY A 120 29.53 -11.67 2.42
N LYS A 121 28.37 -11.77 3.11
CA LYS A 121 27.51 -10.61 3.48
C LYS A 121 28.35 -9.44 4.00
N SER A 122 29.20 -9.69 4.99
CA SER A 122 30.04 -8.67 5.63
C SER A 122 31.11 -8.11 4.68
N SER A 123 31.71 -8.96 3.83
CA SER A 123 32.69 -8.55 2.84
C SER A 123 32.07 -7.60 1.80
N VAL A 124 30.89 -7.95 1.29
CA VAL A 124 30.16 -7.10 0.33
C VAL A 124 29.73 -5.79 0.98
N SER A 125 29.20 -5.80 2.20
CA SER A 125 28.84 -4.58 2.93
C SER A 125 30.04 -3.65 3.13
N ALA A 126 31.20 -4.19 3.53
CA ALA A 126 32.42 -3.41 3.72
C ALA A 126 32.94 -2.84 2.40
N MET A 127 33.01 -3.64 1.33
CA MET A 127 33.46 -3.17 0.01
C MET A 127 32.54 -2.08 -0.55
N LEU A 128 31.22 -2.25 -0.41
CA LEU A 128 30.24 -1.26 -0.83
C LEU A 128 30.41 0.06 -0.05
N ALA A 129 30.57 -0.02 1.27
CA ALA A 129 30.78 1.16 2.10
C ALA A 129 32.06 1.91 1.71
N THR A 130 33.17 1.18 1.50
CA THR A 130 34.44 1.75 1.04
C THR A 130 34.29 2.42 -0.32
N ALA A 131 33.64 1.78 -1.29
CA ALA A 131 33.39 2.37 -2.61
C ALA A 131 32.55 3.65 -2.52
N LEU A 132 31.53 3.68 -1.66
CA LEU A 132 30.70 4.87 -1.44
C LEU A 132 31.47 6.00 -0.74
N MET A 133 32.36 5.68 0.21
CA MET A 133 33.27 6.65 0.82
C MET A 133 34.25 7.24 -0.19
N HIS A 134 34.80 6.43 -1.10
CA HIS A 134 35.64 6.92 -2.20
C HIS A 134 34.89 7.86 -3.15
N ASN A 135 33.58 7.70 -3.27
CA ASN A 135 32.69 8.63 -3.99
C ASN A 135 32.21 9.80 -3.12
N HIS A 136 32.95 10.14 -2.06
CA HIS A 136 32.69 11.24 -1.14
C HIS A 136 31.29 11.22 -0.50
N ARG A 137 30.70 10.04 -0.29
CA ARG A 137 29.43 9.88 0.43
C ARG A 137 29.70 9.72 1.93
N LYS A 138 28.80 10.25 2.76
CA LYS A 138 28.73 9.91 4.19
C LYS A 138 28.00 8.58 4.33
N VAL A 139 28.70 7.58 4.85
CA VAL A 139 28.22 6.20 4.94
C VAL A 139 28.31 5.74 6.39
N GLY A 140 27.32 4.98 6.83
CA GLY A 140 27.38 4.21 8.07
C GLY A 140 27.03 2.76 7.77
N ILE A 141 27.62 1.83 8.51
CA ILE A 141 27.27 0.42 8.47
C ILE A 141 26.47 0.10 9.74
N LEU A 142 25.33 -0.56 9.58
CA LEU A 142 24.54 -1.11 10.66
C LEU A 142 24.38 -2.61 10.39
N ASP A 143 24.87 -3.44 11.29
CA ASP A 143 24.55 -4.87 11.26
C ASP A 143 23.26 -5.10 12.03
N ALA A 144 22.32 -5.81 11.42
CA ALA A 144 21.01 -6.08 11.97
C ALA A 144 20.65 -7.54 11.70
N ASP A 145 20.45 -8.29 12.77
CA ASP A 145 20.02 -9.69 12.71
C ASP A 145 18.49 -9.75 12.79
N ILE A 146 17.86 -9.98 11.63
CA ILE A 146 16.39 -9.99 11.49
C ILE A 146 15.80 -11.36 11.86
N THR A 147 16.53 -12.45 11.59
CA THR A 147 16.11 -13.83 11.88
C THR A 147 16.95 -14.41 13.00
N GLY A 148 16.64 -14.07 14.25
CA GLY A 148 17.06 -14.84 15.42
C GLY A 148 15.93 -15.76 15.87
N PRO A 149 16.19 -17.06 15.97
CA PRO A 149 16.28 -17.64 17.30
C PRO A 149 17.60 -18.41 17.43
N SER A 150 18.30 -18.20 18.55
CA SER A 150 19.12 -19.27 19.12
C SER A 150 18.40 -19.74 20.37
#